data_AF-A0A0H3CZH7-F1
#
_entry.id   AF-A0A0H3CZH7-F1
#
_cell.length_a   1.000
_cell.length_b   1.000
_cell.length_c   1.000
_cell.angle_alpha   90.00
_cell.angle_beta   90.00
_cell.angle_gamma   90.00
#
_symmetry.space_group_name_H-M   'P 1'
#
loop_
_entity.id
_entity.type
_entity.pdbx_description
1 polymer ?
#
loop_
_entity_poly.entity_id
_entity_poly.type
_entity_poly.pdbx_seq_one_letter_code
_entity_poly.pdbx_strand_id
1 'polypeptide(L)'
;MNIFVAGSLWVAGAACVGGLIAYLVRRFGRDDEGRPGNNDAAGQVFTIVGGLHAVLVAFVLISLYDSVSTVSQTAQSEADSLVAASWAADALPEATKDRVHQLAAAYARTVEEQEWPRLADGGEVPATGASQLDQMRQAVAEAPADDDWLLDRKTEASNQLWSVYQARQQRLAHSGAGGVGAVVWFALILGSLITAILLPNLFGGTRLAAHIVIVSTLAGTITLLLFAIYQLQNPFSGGVSVPPEAFTSALARLV
;
A
#
# COMPACT_ATOMS: atom_id res chain seq x y z
N MET A 1 -12.99 -6.20 11.97
CA MET A 1 -14.03 -6.76 11.07
C MET A 1 -13.34 -7.44 9.90
N ASN A 2 -13.74 -8.65 9.51
CA ASN A 2 -13.08 -9.38 8.41
C ASN A 2 -13.13 -8.53 7.11
N ILE A 3 -12.02 -8.45 6.37
CA ILE A 3 -11.89 -7.69 5.12
C ILE A 3 -13.02 -8.04 4.13
N PHE A 4 -13.38 -9.32 4.04
CA PHE A 4 -14.43 -9.78 3.14
C PHE A 4 -15.81 -9.29 3.57
N VAL A 5 -16.04 -9.16 4.88
CA VAL A 5 -17.31 -8.63 5.43
C VAL A 5 -17.39 -7.13 5.19
N ALA A 6 -16.31 -6.39 5.45
CA ALA A 6 -16.26 -4.96 5.21
C ALA A 6 -16.45 -4.64 3.71
N GLY A 7 -15.71 -5.31 2.83
CA GLY A 7 -15.85 -5.14 1.38
C GLY A 7 -17.26 -5.50 0.89
N SER A 8 -17.84 -6.60 1.39
CA SER A 8 -19.21 -7.00 1.04
C SER A 8 -20.25 -5.96 1.48
N LEU A 9 -20.08 -5.35 2.66
CA LEU A 9 -20.96 -4.27 3.15
C LEU A 9 -20.85 -3.00 2.30
N TRP A 10 -19.63 -2.63 1.87
CA TRP A 10 -19.43 -1.49 0.97
C TRP A 10 -20.12 -1.70 -0.37
N VAL A 11 -19.90 -2.88 -0.98
CA VAL A 11 -20.50 -3.25 -2.27
C VAL A 11 -22.02 -3.32 -2.16
N ALA A 12 -22.56 -3.97 -1.14
CA ALA A 12 -24.00 -4.06 -0.92
C ALA A 12 -24.62 -2.69 -0.68
N GLY A 13 -23.98 -1.84 0.15
CA GLY A 13 -24.43 -0.48 0.40
C GLY A 13 -24.50 0.36 -0.88
N ALA A 14 -23.43 0.36 -1.68
CA ALA A 14 -23.39 1.10 -2.94
C ALA A 14 -24.37 0.56 -3.98
N ALA A 15 -24.53 -0.77 -4.08
CA ALA A 15 -25.51 -1.39 -4.96
C ALA A 15 -26.95 -1.01 -4.55
N CYS A 16 -27.27 -1.04 -3.26
CA CYS A 16 -28.57 -0.61 -2.74
C CYS A 16 -28.83 0.87 -3.00
N VAL A 17 -27.85 1.75 -2.75
CA VAL A 17 -27.98 3.19 -3.02
C VAL A 17 -28.14 3.46 -4.51
N GLY A 18 -27.33 2.83 -5.37
CA GLY A 18 -27.44 2.93 -6.82
C GLY A 18 -28.80 2.46 -7.33
N GLY A 19 -29.27 1.31 -6.84
CA GLY A 19 -30.59 0.77 -7.16
C GLY A 19 -31.74 1.65 -6.68
N LEU A 20 -31.62 2.25 -5.49
CA LEU A 20 -32.59 3.21 -4.96
C LEU A 20 -32.63 4.48 -5.83
N ILE A 21 -31.49 5.04 -6.20
CA ILE A 21 -31.41 6.20 -7.09
C ILE A 21 -32.04 5.86 -8.44
N ALA A 22 -31.69 4.70 -9.02
CA ALA A 22 -32.27 4.22 -10.27
C ALA A 22 -33.80 4.06 -10.18
N TYR A 23 -34.30 3.55 -9.05
CA TYR A 23 -35.74 3.45 -8.78
C TYR A 23 -36.39 4.83 -8.67
N LEU A 24 -35.82 5.76 -7.90
CA LEU A 24 -36.36 7.11 -7.72
C LEU A 24 -36.38 7.91 -9.02
N VAL A 25 -35.29 7.86 -9.80
CA VAL A 25 -35.20 8.52 -11.11
C VAL A 25 -36.26 7.96 -12.05
N ARG A 26 -36.51 6.65 -12.04
CA ARG A 26 -37.54 6.03 -12.88
C ARG A 26 -38.97 6.20 -12.37
N ARG A 27 -39.16 6.32 -11.06
CA ARG A 27 -40.49 6.42 -10.44
C ARG A 27 -41.01 7.85 -10.40
N PHE A 28 -40.13 8.84 -10.23
CA PHE A 28 -40.46 10.26 -10.13
C PHE A 28 -40.00 11.09 -11.32
N GLY A 29 -39.14 10.54 -12.19
CA GLY A 29 -38.88 11.11 -13.51
C GLY A 29 -40.19 11.15 -14.28
N ARG A 30 -40.63 12.36 -14.64
CA ARG A 30 -41.82 12.60 -15.44
C ARG A 30 -41.73 11.83 -16.76
N ASP A 31 -42.87 11.30 -17.19
CA ASP A 31 -43.09 10.47 -18.37
C ASP A 31 -42.11 10.76 -19.54
N ASP A 32 -41.34 9.75 -19.94
CA ASP A 32 -40.72 9.59 -21.27
C ASP A 32 -39.99 10.78 -21.93
N GLU A 33 -39.44 11.74 -21.17
CA GLU A 33 -38.56 12.78 -21.73
C GLU A 33 -37.10 12.30 -21.96
N GLY A 34 -36.81 11.02 -21.70
CA GLY A 34 -35.59 10.33 -22.12
C GLY A 34 -35.79 9.60 -23.44
N ARG A 35 -35.76 10.34 -24.57
CA ARG A 35 -35.97 9.78 -25.90
C ARG A 35 -34.98 8.64 -26.19
N PRO A 36 -35.44 7.46 -26.66
CA PRO A 36 -34.59 6.43 -27.27
C PRO A 36 -33.62 6.99 -28.32
N GLY A 37 -33.97 8.12 -28.94
CA GLY A 37 -33.11 8.82 -29.90
C GLY A 37 -31.81 9.41 -29.34
N ASN A 38 -31.63 9.54 -28.03
CA ASN A 38 -30.34 9.96 -27.44
C ASN A 38 -29.54 8.80 -26.84
N ASN A 39 -30.09 7.58 -26.85
CA ASN A 39 -29.42 6.41 -26.26
C ASN A 39 -28.10 6.08 -26.98
N ASP A 40 -28.03 6.29 -28.30
CA ASP A 40 -26.79 6.05 -29.06
C ASP A 40 -25.68 7.02 -28.64
N ALA A 41 -26.01 8.32 -28.53
CA ALA A 41 -25.07 9.33 -28.06
C ALA A 41 -24.67 9.10 -26.59
N ALA A 42 -25.63 8.78 -25.72
CA ALA A 42 -25.37 8.44 -24.32
C ALA A 42 -24.50 7.17 -24.19
N GLY A 43 -24.75 6.16 -25.03
CA GLY A 43 -23.94 4.94 -25.15
C GLY A 43 -22.49 5.21 -25.52
N GLN A 44 -22.28 6.09 -26.50
CA GLN A 44 -20.95 6.49 -26.92
C GLN A 44 -20.21 7.25 -25.81
N VAL A 45 -20.87 8.21 -25.16
CA VAL A 45 -20.30 8.95 -24.02
C VAL A 45 -20.00 7.99 -22.85
N PHE A 46 -20.90 7.06 -22.53
CA PHE A 46 -20.69 6.04 -21.51
C PHE A 46 -19.45 5.19 -21.80
N THR A 47 -19.27 4.77 -23.05
CA THR A 47 -18.11 3.97 -23.45
C THR A 47 -16.81 4.75 -23.30
N ILE A 48 -16.78 6.02 -23.73
CA ILE A 48 -15.58 6.86 -23.66
C ILE A 48 -15.24 7.22 -22.20
N VAL A 49 -16.21 7.74 -21.45
CA VAL A 49 -16.01 8.19 -20.06
C VAL A 49 -15.79 7.01 -19.13
N GLY A 50 -16.60 5.95 -19.27
CA GLY A 50 -16.43 4.70 -18.54
C GLY A 50 -15.10 4.02 -18.85
N GLY A 51 -14.70 4.01 -20.12
CA GLY A 51 -13.38 3.52 -20.52
C GLY A 51 -12.24 4.30 -19.88
N LEU A 52 -12.27 5.64 -19.93
CA LEU A 52 -11.24 6.48 -19.31
C LEU A 52 -11.19 6.30 -17.79
N HIS A 53 -12.34 6.20 -17.12
CA HIS A 53 -12.42 5.94 -15.69
C HIS A 53 -11.88 4.55 -15.32
N ALA A 54 -12.23 3.51 -16.08
CA ALA A 54 -11.71 2.17 -15.88
C ALA A 54 -10.18 2.12 -16.03
N VAL A 55 -9.63 2.82 -17.03
CA VAL A 55 -8.18 2.97 -17.23
C VAL A 55 -7.52 3.67 -16.04
N LEU A 56 -8.09 4.77 -15.55
CA LEU A 56 -7.59 5.45 -14.34
C LEU A 56 -7.56 4.52 -13.13
N VAL A 57 -8.68 3.81 -12.87
CA VAL A 57 -8.79 2.87 -11.75
C VAL A 57 -7.76 1.75 -11.87
N ALA A 58 -7.57 1.20 -13.08
CA ALA A 58 -6.57 0.16 -13.33
C ALA A 58 -5.14 0.65 -13.06
N PHE A 59 -4.77 1.83 -13.56
CA PHE A 59 -3.44 2.39 -13.31
C PHE A 59 -3.17 2.66 -11.83
N VAL A 60 -4.16 3.18 -11.10
CA VAL A 60 -4.03 3.39 -9.65
C VAL A 60 -3.84 2.05 -8.94
N LEU A 61 -4.64 1.02 -9.26
CA LEU A 61 -4.49 -0.30 -8.65
C LEU A 61 -3.11 -0.93 -8.92
N ILE A 62 -2.62 -0.84 -10.16
CA ILE A 62 -1.29 -1.36 -10.52
C ILE A 62 -0.19 -0.63 -9.75
N SER A 63 -0.26 0.70 -9.69
CA SER A 63 0.73 1.51 -8.96
C SER A 63 0.73 1.22 -7.45
N LEU A 64 -0.44 1.00 -6.86
CA LEU A 64 -0.54 0.62 -5.45
C LEU A 64 0.00 -0.78 -5.18
N TYR A 65 -0.30 -1.74 -6.06
CA TYR A 65 0.27 -3.08 -5.96
C TYR A 65 1.80 -3.07 -6.06
N ASP A 66 2.36 -2.30 -6.99
CA ASP A 66 3.81 -2.13 -7.15
C ASP A 66 4.44 -1.46 -5.92
N SER A 67 3.75 -0.51 -5.29
CA SER A 67 4.18 0.11 -4.04
C SER A 67 4.24 -0.90 -2.89
N VAL A 68 3.23 -1.78 -2.75
CA VAL A 68 3.24 -2.86 -1.75
C VAL A 68 4.41 -3.82 -2.00
N SER A 69 4.62 -4.22 -3.26
CA SER A 69 5.74 -5.08 -3.66
C SER A 69 7.10 -4.44 -3.33
N THR A 70 7.26 -3.14 -3.61
CA THR A 70 8.47 -2.38 -3.33
C THR A 70 8.74 -2.32 -1.83
N VAL A 71 7.73 -2.02 -1.01
CA VAL A 71 7.89 -2.01 0.47
C VAL A 71 8.32 -3.37 0.99
N SER A 72 7.75 -4.46 0.48
CA SER A 72 8.16 -5.82 0.85
C SER A 72 9.61 -6.11 0.46
N GLN A 73 10.04 -5.73 -0.74
CA GLN A 73 11.41 -5.94 -1.20
C GLN A 73 12.42 -5.08 -0.42
N THR A 74 12.09 -3.82 -0.14
CA THR A 74 12.92 -2.93 0.68
C THR A 74 13.06 -3.46 2.10
N ALA A 75 11.97 -3.95 2.72
CA ALA A 75 12.02 -4.58 4.03
C ALA A 75 12.93 -5.81 4.06
N GLN A 76 12.84 -6.65 3.03
CA GLN A 76 13.70 -7.83 2.87
C GLN A 76 15.17 -7.42 2.72
N SER A 77 15.46 -6.43 1.89
CA SER A 77 16.82 -5.91 1.68
C SER A 77 17.40 -5.31 2.96
N GLU A 78 16.61 -4.58 3.75
CA GLU A 78 17.01 -4.04 5.05
C GLU A 78 17.39 -5.16 6.03
N ALA A 79 16.54 -6.18 6.14
CA ALA A 79 16.75 -7.32 7.02
C ALA A 79 17.95 -8.19 6.60
N ASP A 80 18.10 -8.46 5.30
CA ASP A 80 19.22 -9.26 4.79
C ASP A 80 20.56 -8.51 4.92
N SER A 81 20.58 -7.20 4.65
CA SER A 81 21.78 -6.37 4.85
C SER A 81 22.17 -6.30 6.33
N LEU A 82 21.20 -6.33 7.25
CA LEU A 82 21.45 -6.38 8.68
C LEU A 82 22.15 -7.67 9.10
N VAL A 83 21.67 -8.81 8.60
CA VAL A 83 22.31 -10.12 8.81
C VAL A 83 23.69 -10.15 8.17
N ALA A 84 23.83 -9.64 6.94
CA ALA A 84 25.14 -9.55 6.27
C ALA A 84 26.14 -8.68 7.05
N ALA A 85 25.69 -7.58 7.65
CA ALA A 85 26.51 -6.74 8.52
C ALA A 85 27.00 -7.51 9.76
N SER A 86 26.15 -8.33 10.39
CA SER A 86 26.56 -9.18 11.52
C SER A 86 27.59 -10.24 11.10
N TRP A 87 27.43 -10.87 9.94
CA TRP A 87 28.40 -11.84 9.41
C TRP A 87 29.72 -11.18 9.00
N ALA A 88 29.67 -9.94 8.52
CA ALA A 88 30.86 -9.14 8.27
C ALA A 88 31.63 -8.86 9.57
N ALA A 89 30.89 -8.58 10.65
CA ALA A 89 31.45 -8.32 11.98
C ALA A 89 32.02 -9.57 12.68
N ASP A 90 31.70 -10.79 12.26
CA ASP A 90 32.25 -12.02 12.86
C ASP A 90 33.77 -12.14 12.80
N ALA A 91 34.38 -11.46 11.82
CA ALA A 91 35.83 -11.40 11.66
C ALA A 91 36.50 -10.36 12.58
N LEU A 92 35.72 -9.41 13.12
CA LEU A 92 36.22 -8.34 13.97
C LEU A 92 36.49 -8.85 15.39
N PRO A 93 37.20 -8.09 16.24
CA PRO A 93 37.45 -8.47 17.62
C PRO A 93 36.15 -8.80 18.37
N GLU A 94 36.21 -9.76 19.30
CA GLU A 94 35.04 -10.31 20.00
C GLU A 94 34.14 -9.23 20.61
N ALA A 95 34.74 -8.18 21.19
CA ALA A 95 33.99 -7.06 21.76
C ALA A 95 33.14 -6.29 20.72
N THR A 96 33.66 -6.10 19.50
CA THR A 96 32.92 -5.47 18.39
C THR A 96 31.87 -6.42 17.85
N LYS A 97 32.24 -7.68 17.60
CA LYS A 97 31.34 -8.72 17.11
C LYS A 97 30.11 -8.85 18.01
N ASP A 98 30.29 -9.09 19.30
CA ASP A 98 29.20 -9.23 20.27
C ASP A 98 28.33 -7.98 20.32
N ARG A 99 28.95 -6.79 20.25
CA ARG A 99 28.21 -5.53 20.27
C ARG A 99 27.36 -5.35 19.01
N VAL A 100 27.87 -5.69 17.84
CA VAL A 100 27.13 -5.63 16.57
C VAL A 100 25.98 -6.63 16.57
N HIS A 101 26.21 -7.89 16.98
CA HIS A 101 25.14 -8.90 17.08
C HIS A 101 24.02 -8.48 18.02
N GLN A 102 24.35 -8.01 19.22
CA GLN A 102 23.37 -7.52 20.19
C GLN A 102 22.56 -6.34 19.64
N LEU A 103 23.22 -5.38 19.00
CA LEU A 103 22.56 -4.21 18.41
C LEU A 103 21.73 -4.58 17.18
N ALA A 104 22.16 -5.53 16.36
CA ALA A 104 21.42 -6.01 15.20
C ALA A 104 20.12 -6.70 15.62
N ALA A 105 20.19 -7.60 16.61
CA ALA A 105 18.99 -8.23 17.17
C ALA A 105 18.08 -7.19 17.86
N ALA A 106 18.64 -6.20 18.56
CA ALA A 106 17.87 -5.13 19.16
C ALA A 106 17.20 -4.23 18.11
N TYR A 107 17.89 -3.93 17.01
CA TYR A 107 17.35 -3.18 15.87
C TYR A 107 16.18 -3.92 15.22
N ALA A 108 16.37 -5.19 14.89
CA ALA A 108 15.31 -6.00 14.27
C ALA A 108 14.05 -6.07 15.16
N ARG A 109 14.20 -6.23 16.48
CA ARG A 109 13.07 -6.15 17.44
C ARG A 109 12.42 -4.79 17.46
N THR A 110 13.20 -3.70 17.50
CA THR A 110 12.65 -2.34 17.46
C THR A 110 11.82 -2.12 16.19
N VAL A 111 12.32 -2.59 15.05
CA VAL A 111 11.62 -2.46 13.77
C VAL A 111 10.30 -3.23 13.78
N GLU A 112 10.32 -4.49 14.21
CA GLU A 112 9.15 -5.37 14.30
C GLU A 112 8.10 -4.87 15.30
N GLU A 113 8.52 -4.54 16.53
CA GLU A 113 7.62 -4.28 17.65
C GLU A 113 7.21 -2.81 17.79
N GLN A 114 8.02 -1.86 17.30
CA GLN A 114 7.81 -0.42 17.51
C GLN A 114 7.63 0.33 16.21
N GLU A 115 8.51 0.15 15.22
CA GLU A 115 8.41 0.91 13.96
C GLU A 115 7.24 0.41 13.10
N TRP A 116 7.07 -0.90 12.93
CA TRP A 116 6.01 -1.47 12.08
C TRP A 116 4.60 -1.05 12.48
N PRO A 117 4.21 -1.17 13.77
CA PRO A 117 2.88 -0.72 14.20
C PRO A 117 2.66 0.78 13.98
N ARG A 118 3.69 1.61 14.20
CA ARG A 118 3.61 3.05 13.95
C ARG A 118 3.44 3.37 12.47
N LEU A 119 4.13 2.64 11.60
CA LEU A 119 3.96 2.75 10.14
C LEU A 119 2.54 2.34 9.71
N ALA A 120 1.98 1.30 10.31
CA ALA A 120 0.62 0.87 10.06
C ALA A 120 -0.42 1.94 10.46
N ASP A 121 -0.23 2.55 11.62
CA ASP A 121 -1.13 3.58 12.16
C ASP A 121 -0.90 4.99 11.57
N GLY A 122 0.11 5.16 10.70
CA GLY A 122 0.49 6.45 10.13
C GLY A 122 1.10 7.43 11.16
N GLY A 123 1.63 6.90 12.26
CA GLY A 123 2.25 7.66 13.32
C GLY A 123 3.74 7.95 13.08
N GLU A 124 4.31 8.82 13.91
CA GLU A 124 5.74 9.08 13.89
C GLU A 124 6.54 7.85 14.35
N VAL A 125 7.58 7.51 13.59
CA VAL A 125 8.48 6.39 13.86
C VAL A 125 9.51 6.79 14.92
N PRO A 126 9.72 5.99 15.98
CA PRO A 126 10.70 6.29 17.02
C PRO A 126 12.13 6.43 16.49
N ALA A 127 12.91 7.30 17.11
CA ALA A 127 14.34 7.46 16.80
C ALA A 127 15.21 6.26 17.28
N THR A 128 14.64 5.34 18.05
CA THR A 128 15.35 4.18 18.65
C THR A 128 16.08 3.34 17.60
N GLY A 129 15.40 2.99 16.49
CA GLY A 129 16.01 2.20 15.41
C GLY A 129 17.18 2.94 14.75
N ALA A 130 17.01 4.25 14.49
CA ALA A 130 18.10 5.09 13.96
C ALA A 130 19.31 5.15 14.90
N SER A 131 19.07 5.26 16.22
CA SER A 131 20.14 5.28 17.22
C SER A 131 20.87 3.94 17.30
N GLN A 132 20.15 2.80 17.25
CA GLN A 132 20.77 1.47 17.25
C GLN A 132 21.64 1.25 16.01
N LEU A 133 21.16 1.69 14.84
CA LEU A 133 21.93 1.63 13.59
C LEU A 133 23.19 2.49 13.66
N ASP A 134 23.10 3.70 14.22
CA ASP A 134 24.27 4.57 14.40
C ASP A 134 25.28 3.97 15.39
N GLN A 135 24.82 3.36 16.49
CA GLN A 135 25.68 2.66 17.44
C GLN A 135 26.42 1.47 16.79
N MET A 136 25.76 0.71 15.89
CA MET A 136 26.43 -0.35 15.11
C MET A 136 27.51 0.22 14.21
N ARG A 137 27.20 1.31 13.49
CA ARG A 137 28.14 2.00 12.62
C ARG A 137 29.37 2.47 13.40
N GLN A 138 29.18 3.07 14.58
CA GLN A 138 30.27 3.50 15.44
C GLN A 138 31.11 2.32 15.92
N ALA A 139 30.49 1.23 16.39
CA ALA A 139 31.20 0.04 16.86
C ALA A 139 32.09 -0.58 15.76
N VAL A 140 31.60 -0.65 14.51
CA VAL A 140 32.40 -1.12 13.37
C VAL A 140 33.51 -0.12 13.03
N ALA A 141 33.22 1.18 13.03
CA ALA A 141 34.20 2.23 12.71
C ALA A 141 35.37 2.28 13.72
N GLU A 142 35.11 2.02 15.00
CA GLU A 142 36.09 2.02 16.09
C GLU A 142 36.86 0.69 16.22
N ALA A 143 36.40 -0.37 15.53
CA ALA A 143 37.06 -1.67 15.58
C ALA A 143 38.52 -1.58 15.09
N PRO A 144 39.51 -2.11 15.84
CA PRO A 144 40.87 -2.20 15.35
C PRO A 144 40.94 -3.16 14.16
N ALA A 145 41.77 -2.81 13.18
CA ALA A 145 42.01 -3.59 11.98
C ALA A 145 43.52 -3.60 11.75
N ASP A 146 44.17 -4.65 12.25
CA ASP A 146 45.63 -4.74 12.31
C ASP A 146 46.25 -5.38 11.06
N ASP A 147 45.42 -5.91 10.15
CA ASP A 147 45.81 -6.48 8.87
C ASP A 147 44.80 -6.13 7.76
N ASP A 148 45.21 -6.37 6.51
CA ASP A 148 44.40 -6.07 5.32
C ASP A 148 43.08 -6.86 5.29
N TRP A 149 43.07 -8.09 5.82
CA TRP A 149 41.86 -8.92 5.85
C TRP A 149 40.82 -8.36 6.83
N LEU A 150 41.23 -7.93 8.02
CA LEU A 150 40.38 -7.25 8.99
C LEU A 150 39.87 -5.91 8.45
N LEU A 151 40.72 -5.17 7.72
CA LEU A 151 40.33 -3.92 7.08
C LEU A 151 39.25 -4.14 6.00
N ASP A 152 39.40 -5.19 5.19
CA ASP A 152 38.39 -5.58 4.20
C ASP A 152 37.06 -5.97 4.86
N ARG A 153 37.10 -6.75 5.95
CA ARG A 153 35.89 -7.15 6.70
C ARG A 153 35.20 -5.98 7.37
N LYS A 154 35.96 -5.03 7.93
CA LYS A 154 35.45 -3.77 8.49
C LYS A 154 34.78 -2.91 7.42
N THR A 155 35.38 -2.85 6.23
CA THR A 155 34.83 -2.11 5.08
C THR A 155 33.53 -2.75 4.61
N GLU A 156 33.48 -4.08 4.49
CA GLU A 156 32.27 -4.82 4.15
C GLU A 156 31.15 -4.59 5.18
N ALA A 157 31.45 -4.68 6.48
CA ALA A 157 30.48 -4.40 7.54
C ALA A 157 29.93 -2.97 7.43
N SER A 158 30.78 -1.99 7.13
CA SER A 158 30.37 -0.60 6.95
C SER A 158 29.47 -0.42 5.71
N ASN A 159 29.77 -1.09 4.60
CA ASN A 159 28.95 -1.07 3.38
C ASN A 159 27.58 -1.71 3.60
N GLN A 160 27.52 -2.81 4.35
CA GLN A 160 26.25 -3.47 4.69
C GLN A 160 25.41 -2.58 5.62
N LEU A 161 26.01 -1.95 6.63
CA LEU A 161 25.30 -0.98 7.49
C LEU A 161 24.80 0.24 6.71
N TRP A 162 25.54 0.69 5.69
CA TRP A 162 25.05 1.72 4.77
C TRP A 162 23.84 1.25 3.97
N SER A 163 23.85 0.00 3.50
CA SER A 163 22.71 -0.61 2.79
C SER A 163 21.47 -0.72 3.69
N VAL A 164 21.65 -1.10 4.98
CA VAL A 164 20.58 -1.06 5.99
C VAL A 164 20.01 0.36 6.13
N TYR A 165 20.88 1.38 6.24
CA TYR A 165 20.44 2.77 6.34
C TYR A 165 19.63 3.19 5.10
N GLN A 166 20.11 2.91 3.90
CA GLN A 166 19.43 3.26 2.65
C GLN A 166 18.06 2.58 2.56
N ALA A 167 17.99 1.28 2.85
CA ALA A 167 16.74 0.52 2.84
C ALA A 167 15.75 1.05 3.90
N ARG A 168 16.22 1.37 5.12
CA ARG A 168 15.41 2.02 6.15
C ARG A 168 14.83 3.35 5.66
N GLN A 169 15.65 4.22 5.07
CA GLN A 169 15.16 5.51 4.56
C GLN A 169 14.14 5.34 3.43
N GLN A 170 14.35 4.37 2.53
CA GLN A 170 13.37 4.03 1.50
C GLN A 170 12.05 3.54 2.13
N ARG A 171 12.10 2.64 3.13
CA ARG A 171 10.91 2.16 3.84
C ARG A 171 10.12 3.30 4.49
N LEU A 172 10.81 4.23 5.16
CA LEU A 172 10.19 5.40 5.79
C LEU A 172 9.67 6.44 4.79
N ALA A 173 10.28 6.57 3.62
CA ALA A 173 9.77 7.45 2.57
C ALA A 173 8.39 7.00 2.05
N HIS A 174 8.17 5.68 1.99
CA HIS A 174 6.88 5.10 1.58
C HIS A 174 5.78 5.24 2.64
N SER A 175 6.12 5.61 3.89
CA SER A 175 5.12 5.89 4.92
C SER A 175 4.74 7.36 5.05
N GLY A 176 5.66 8.28 4.71
CA GLY A 176 5.44 9.73 4.82
C GLY A 176 4.69 10.36 3.64
N ALA A 177 4.73 9.75 2.46
CA ALA A 177 3.97 10.19 1.28
C ALA A 177 2.58 9.54 1.29
N GLY A 178 1.65 10.13 2.03
CA GLY A 178 0.32 9.59 2.30
C GLY A 178 -0.45 9.11 1.06
N GLY A 179 -0.44 7.79 0.85
CA GLY A 179 -1.32 7.02 -0.03
C GLY A 179 -1.65 7.68 -1.37
N VAL A 180 -2.87 7.40 -1.84
CA VAL A 180 -3.40 8.07 -3.03
C VAL A 180 -3.66 9.54 -2.69
N GLY A 181 -3.02 10.46 -3.41
CA GLY A 181 -3.18 11.90 -3.17
C GLY A 181 -4.63 12.37 -3.36
N ALA A 182 -5.02 13.43 -2.65
CA ALA A 182 -6.39 13.96 -2.64
C ALA A 182 -6.95 14.28 -4.05
N VAL A 183 -6.08 14.72 -4.97
CA VAL A 183 -6.45 15.00 -6.37
C VAL A 183 -6.88 13.73 -7.11
N VAL A 184 -6.19 12.61 -6.88
CA VAL A 184 -6.52 11.32 -7.51
C VAL A 184 -7.80 10.76 -6.89
N TRP A 185 -7.96 10.85 -5.57
CA TRP A 185 -9.22 10.50 -4.91
C TRP A 185 -10.41 11.31 -5.44
N PHE A 186 -10.24 12.60 -5.65
CA PHE A 186 -11.25 13.45 -6.27
C PHE A 186 -11.65 12.93 -7.65
N ALA A 187 -10.67 12.62 -8.51
CA ALA A 187 -10.91 12.07 -9.85
C ALA A 187 -11.61 10.70 -9.80
N LEU A 188 -11.20 9.83 -8.87
CA LEU A 188 -11.79 8.50 -8.68
C LEU A 188 -13.25 8.60 -8.24
N ILE A 189 -13.56 9.43 -7.24
CA ILE A 189 -14.93 9.60 -6.73
C ILE A 189 -15.81 10.29 -7.76
N LEU A 190 -15.36 11.41 -8.34
CA LEU A 190 -16.12 12.12 -9.35
C LEU A 190 -16.38 11.24 -10.58
N GLY A 191 -15.35 10.54 -11.06
CA GLY A 191 -15.48 9.58 -12.15
C GLY A 191 -16.48 8.48 -11.84
N SER A 192 -16.43 7.92 -10.62
CA SER A 192 -17.36 6.89 -10.15
C SER A 192 -18.81 7.38 -10.08
N LEU A 193 -19.04 8.61 -9.64
CA LEU A 193 -20.38 9.20 -9.62
C LEU A 193 -20.92 9.41 -11.05
N ILE A 194 -20.06 9.87 -11.96
CA ILE A 194 -20.44 10.08 -13.36
C ILE A 194 -20.77 8.74 -14.03
N THR A 195 -19.92 7.73 -13.89
CA THR A 195 -20.06 6.44 -14.56
C THR A 195 -21.12 5.55 -13.91
N ALA A 196 -21.19 5.49 -12.58
CA ALA A 196 -22.15 4.63 -11.88
C ALA A 196 -23.56 5.22 -11.78
N ILE A 197 -23.68 6.55 -11.69
CA ILE A 197 -24.96 7.20 -11.38
C ILE A 197 -25.43 8.06 -12.55
N LEU A 198 -24.64 9.05 -12.98
CA LEU A 198 -25.13 10.03 -13.96
C LEU A 198 -25.46 9.39 -15.32
N LEU A 199 -24.48 8.72 -15.94
CA LEU A 199 -24.62 8.24 -17.31
C LEU A 199 -25.66 7.11 -17.48
N PRO A 200 -25.73 6.08 -16.62
CA PRO A 200 -26.76 5.04 -16.73
C PRO A 200 -28.17 5.62 -16.65
N ASN A 201 -28.39 6.64 -15.82
CA ASN A 201 -29.70 7.27 -15.66
C ASN A 201 -30.13 8.17 -16.84
N LEU A 202 -29.25 8.42 -17.81
CA LEU A 202 -29.59 9.11 -19.06
C LEU A 202 -30.20 8.16 -20.11
N PHE A 203 -30.12 6.84 -19.93
CA PHE A 203 -30.68 5.86 -20.87
C PHE A 203 -32.20 5.69 -20.68
N GLY A 204 -32.94 5.91 -21.76
CA GLY A 204 -34.40 5.72 -21.82
C GLY A 204 -34.81 4.32 -22.30
N GLY A 205 -36.05 3.91 -21.99
CA GLY A 205 -36.70 2.75 -22.62
C GLY A 205 -36.44 1.35 -22.03
N THR A 206 -35.52 1.20 -21.06
CA THR A 206 -35.34 -0.11 -20.38
C THR A 206 -36.47 -0.40 -19.38
N ARG A 207 -36.75 -1.67 -19.06
CA ARG A 207 -37.70 -2.02 -17.97
C ARG A 207 -37.11 -1.59 -16.61
N LEU A 208 -37.96 -1.16 -15.67
CA LEU A 208 -37.53 -0.72 -14.32
C LEU A 208 -36.59 -1.72 -13.63
N ALA A 209 -36.95 -3.01 -13.63
CA ALA A 209 -36.12 -4.05 -13.02
C ALA A 209 -34.74 -4.17 -13.69
N ALA A 210 -34.67 -4.14 -15.02
CA ALA A 210 -33.41 -4.21 -15.75
C ALA A 210 -32.52 -3.00 -15.47
N HIS A 211 -33.11 -1.80 -15.41
CA HIS A 211 -32.39 -0.56 -15.07
C HIS A 211 -31.77 -0.63 -13.67
N ILE A 212 -32.53 -1.08 -12.68
CA ILE A 212 -32.05 -1.25 -11.30
C ILE A 212 -30.87 -2.24 -11.27
N VAL A 213 -30.96 -3.38 -11.97
CA VAL A 213 -29.87 -4.36 -12.01
C VAL A 213 -28.60 -3.76 -12.62
N ILE A 214 -28.71 -3.04 -13.74
CA ILE A 214 -27.55 -2.42 -14.41
C ILE A 214 -26.85 -1.43 -13.48
N VAL A 215 -27.60 -0.48 -12.92
CA VAL A 215 -27.04 0.57 -12.04
C VAL A 215 -26.46 -0.02 -10.77
N SER A 216 -27.16 -0.97 -10.14
CA SER A 216 -26.70 -1.60 -8.89
C SER A 216 -25.42 -2.41 -9.11
N THR A 217 -25.33 -3.15 -10.21
CA THR A 217 -24.15 -3.96 -10.55
C THR A 217 -22.95 -3.07 -10.86
N LEU A 218 -23.17 -1.98 -11.60
CA LEU A 218 -22.11 -1.03 -11.94
C LEU A 218 -21.58 -0.31 -10.69
N ALA A 219 -22.49 0.21 -9.86
CA ALA A 219 -22.15 0.85 -8.58
C ALA A 219 -21.40 -0.11 -7.65
N GLY A 220 -21.87 -1.36 -7.54
CA GLY A 220 -21.21 -2.39 -6.75
C GLY A 220 -19.80 -2.72 -7.26
N THR A 221 -19.64 -2.87 -8.57
CA THR A 221 -18.33 -3.18 -9.20
C THR A 221 -17.33 -2.04 -9.01
N ILE A 222 -17.74 -0.79 -9.26
CA ILE A 222 -16.87 0.37 -9.06
C ILE A 222 -16.50 0.51 -7.58
N THR A 223 -17.46 0.31 -6.67
CA THR A 223 -17.19 0.36 -5.23
C THR A 223 -16.23 -0.75 -4.78
N LEU A 224 -16.34 -1.94 -5.36
CA LEU A 224 -15.38 -3.03 -5.11
C LEU A 224 -13.96 -2.61 -5.50
N LEU A 225 -13.79 -1.96 -6.65
CA LEU A 225 -12.48 -1.46 -7.09
C LEU A 225 -11.97 -0.31 -6.20
N LEU A 226 -12.83 0.63 -5.81
CA LEU A 226 -12.48 1.68 -4.85
C LEU A 226 -12.10 1.13 -3.48
N PHE A 227 -12.77 0.08 -3.02
CA PHE A 227 -12.42 -0.63 -1.80
C PHE A 227 -11.05 -1.30 -1.93
N ALA A 228 -10.73 -1.93 -3.06
CA ALA A 228 -9.40 -2.48 -3.31
C ALA A 228 -8.32 -1.38 -3.29
N ILE A 229 -8.56 -0.22 -3.92
CA ILE A 229 -7.67 0.95 -3.85
C ILE A 229 -7.47 1.38 -2.40
N TYR A 230 -8.55 1.52 -1.64
CA TYR A 230 -8.50 1.91 -0.22
C TYR A 230 -7.69 0.92 0.63
N GLN A 231 -7.76 -0.38 0.34
CA GLN A 231 -7.03 -1.40 1.07
C GLN A 231 -5.54 -1.47 0.69
N LEU A 232 -5.18 -1.11 -0.55
CA LEU A 232 -3.79 -1.14 -1.03
C LEU A 232 -3.04 0.19 -0.83
N GLN A 233 -3.75 1.30 -0.56
CA GLN A 233 -3.13 2.62 -0.44
C GLN A 233 -2.15 2.75 0.74
N ASN A 234 -2.28 1.90 1.77
CA ASN A 234 -1.34 1.85 2.88
C ASN A 234 -0.72 0.44 2.94
N PRO A 235 0.54 0.26 2.49
CA PRO A 235 1.17 -1.06 2.43
C PRO A 235 1.50 -1.65 3.81
N PHE A 236 1.53 -0.82 4.87
CA PHE A 236 1.79 -1.27 6.24
C PHE A 236 0.51 -1.61 7.02
N SER A 237 -0.66 -1.28 6.48
CA SER A 237 -1.96 -1.53 7.12
C SER A 237 -2.97 -2.11 6.13
N GLY A 238 -4.17 -2.45 6.60
CA GLY A 238 -5.21 -2.99 5.73
C GLY A 238 -5.10 -4.50 5.51
N GLY A 239 -5.80 -4.98 4.47
CA GLY A 239 -6.04 -6.41 4.29
C GLY A 239 -5.00 -7.15 3.45
N VAL A 240 -4.09 -6.42 2.82
CA VAL A 240 -2.94 -6.93 2.05
C VAL A 240 -1.68 -6.20 2.55
N SER A 241 -1.55 -6.08 3.87
CA SER A 241 -0.41 -5.42 4.50
C SER A 241 0.84 -6.29 4.39
N VAL A 242 2.00 -5.66 4.24
CA VAL A 242 3.30 -6.32 4.34
C VAL A 242 3.62 -6.56 5.82
N PRO A 243 3.69 -7.82 6.29
CA PRO A 243 4.06 -8.10 7.67
C PRO A 243 5.58 -7.92 7.89
N PRO A 244 6.04 -7.74 9.14
CA PRO A 244 7.47 -7.60 9.46
C PRO A 244 8.25 -8.93 9.38
N GLU A 245 7.79 -9.92 8.61
CA GLU A 245 8.33 -11.29 8.56
C GLU A 245 9.83 -11.34 8.19
N ALA A 246 10.30 -10.38 7.39
CA ALA A 246 11.72 -10.23 7.07
C ALA A 246 12.57 -10.02 8.34
N PHE A 247 12.09 -9.19 9.28
CA PHE A 247 12.77 -8.91 10.54
C PHE A 247 12.62 -10.06 11.54
N THR A 248 11.46 -10.73 11.58
CA THR A 248 11.28 -11.95 12.37
C THR A 248 12.25 -13.04 11.91
N SER A 249 12.41 -13.20 10.60
CA SER A 249 13.36 -14.16 10.01
C SER A 249 14.82 -13.77 10.26
N ALA A 250 15.15 -12.48 10.19
CA ALA A 250 16.48 -11.98 10.53
C ALA A 250 16.80 -12.21 12.01
N LEU A 251 15.86 -11.96 12.92
CA LEU A 251 16.00 -12.23 14.34
C LEU A 251 16.35 -13.69 14.62
N ALA A 252 15.69 -14.63 13.95
CA ALA A 252 15.98 -16.06 14.09
C ALA A 252 17.37 -16.46 13.58
N ARG A 253 18.04 -15.63 12.77
CA ARG A 253 19.41 -15.84 12.28
C ARG A 253 20.47 -15.13 13.13
N LEU A 254 20.07 -14.12 13.91
CA LEU A 254 20.92 -13.27 14.74
C LEU A 254 21.02 -13.73 16.21
N VAL A 255 20.13 -14.63 16.64
CA VAL A 255 20.05 -15.21 17.99
C VAL A 255 20.49 -16.66 17.93
#